data_AF-A0A3R9PA16-F1
#
_entry.id   AF-A0A3R9PA16-F1
#
_cell.length_a   1.000
_cell.length_b   1.000
_cell.length_c   1.000
_cell.angle_alpha   90.00
_cell.angle_beta   90.00
_cell.angle_gamma   90.00
#
_symmetry.space_group_name_H-M   'P 1'
#
loop_
_entity.id
_entity.type
_entity.pdbx_description
1 polymer ?
#
loop_
_entity_poly.entity_id
_entity_poly.type
_entity_poly.pdbx_seq_one_letter_code
_entity_poly.pdbx_strand_id
1 'polypeptide(L)'
;MSKDWLMHPWLEKFLPDHLRPVDDHIFSEAHGIVLIQETEAALNRLIEYGKQVKSAQTFKKNGKTFQFRLKINQKRMKLLSYETHKSEAALKKRIVIEYIRKAYAPKSKQKRYKEATVQYIKNGQTYVRGIQKSKYFNGIMEKLELLDDALLGGLIENKSTETVTSSTAQEPKEDKEFIHSSEEPFHFIQQLENKIKSDWKLDNLLENRLKQLLEETHLTGYMFDSLDIEERYTIKRMLQTDIPSLIDTYLSLSEENKKKQIEQIYEALVKMEINIRSLREKAEYAKVNKMEQLLELNQRRYRVKKNNNDPE
;
A
#
# COMPACT_ATOMS: atom_id res chain seq x y z
N MET A 1 -10.65 14.44 -33.45
CA MET A 1 -11.13 15.83 -33.55
C MET A 1 -12.65 15.83 -33.54
N SER A 2 -13.28 16.52 -32.58
CA SER A 2 -14.68 17.00 -32.59
C SER A 2 -15.15 17.25 -31.15
N LYS A 3 -14.91 18.46 -30.60
CA LYS A 3 -15.65 19.03 -29.45
C LYS A 3 -15.33 20.51 -29.14
N ASP A 4 -14.69 21.25 -30.06
CA ASP A 4 -14.32 22.65 -29.82
C ASP A 4 -15.49 23.63 -29.86
N TRP A 5 -16.64 23.27 -30.44
CA TRP A 5 -17.80 24.16 -30.49
C TRP A 5 -18.46 24.39 -29.12
N LEU A 6 -18.24 23.50 -28.14
CA LEU A 6 -18.68 23.67 -26.75
C LEU A 6 -17.78 24.64 -25.94
N MET A 7 -16.71 25.18 -26.54
CA MET A 7 -15.72 26.04 -25.87
C MET A 7 -16.03 27.54 -25.98
N HIS A 8 -17.18 27.93 -26.55
CA HIS A 8 -17.53 29.35 -26.65
C HIS A 8 -17.95 29.90 -25.27
N PRO A 9 -17.40 31.03 -24.79
CA PRO A 9 -17.64 31.57 -23.43
C PRO A 9 -19.12 31.79 -23.05
N TRP A 10 -20.01 31.93 -24.03
CA TRP A 10 -21.44 32.08 -23.81
C TRP A 10 -22.16 30.75 -23.58
N LEU A 11 -21.70 29.64 -24.16
CA LEU A 11 -22.22 28.29 -23.95
C LEU A 11 -21.85 27.74 -22.56
N GLU A 12 -20.72 28.19 -21.99
CA GLU A 12 -20.31 27.78 -20.63
C GLU A 12 -21.31 28.20 -19.56
N LYS A 13 -22.06 29.29 -19.79
CA LYS A 13 -23.13 29.75 -18.89
C LYS A 13 -24.31 28.78 -18.83
N PHE A 14 -24.51 27.95 -19.85
CA PHE A 14 -25.59 26.95 -19.90
C PHE A 14 -25.14 25.55 -19.46
N LEU A 15 -23.83 25.35 -19.20
CA LEU A 15 -23.35 24.11 -18.63
C LEU A 15 -23.83 23.97 -17.18
N PRO A 16 -24.26 22.76 -16.77
CA PRO A 16 -24.43 22.41 -15.37
C PRO A 16 -23.19 22.76 -14.55
N ASP A 17 -23.36 23.20 -13.30
CA ASP A 17 -22.26 23.73 -12.49
C ASP A 17 -21.01 22.84 -12.45
N HIS A 18 -21.20 21.53 -12.31
CA HIS A 18 -20.11 20.53 -12.28
C HIS A 18 -19.33 20.37 -13.60
N LEU A 19 -19.88 20.84 -14.73
CA LEU A 19 -19.21 20.83 -16.04
C LEU A 19 -18.56 22.18 -16.38
N ARG A 20 -18.87 23.24 -15.64
CA ARG A 20 -18.20 24.53 -15.81
C ARG A 20 -16.76 24.42 -15.31
N PRO A 21 -15.75 24.86 -16.08
CA PRO A 21 -14.37 24.81 -15.64
C PRO A 21 -14.18 25.67 -14.38
N VAL A 22 -13.26 25.24 -13.51
CA VAL A 22 -12.82 26.08 -12.40
C VAL A 22 -11.98 27.24 -12.92
N ASP A 23 -12.14 28.40 -12.30
CA ASP A 23 -11.29 29.56 -12.54
C ASP A 23 -9.91 29.33 -11.91
N ASP A 24 -8.85 29.44 -12.71
CA ASP A 24 -7.47 29.15 -12.30
C ASP A 24 -7.02 30.08 -11.16
N HIS A 25 -7.57 31.29 -11.04
CA HIS A 25 -7.27 32.24 -9.95
C HIS A 25 -7.65 31.72 -8.55
N ILE A 26 -8.55 30.73 -8.47
CA ILE A 26 -8.92 30.12 -7.18
C ILE A 26 -7.74 29.32 -6.60
N PHE A 27 -6.85 28.81 -7.46
CA PHE A 27 -5.72 27.97 -7.08
C PHE A 27 -4.37 28.67 -7.14
N SER A 28 -4.30 29.93 -7.59
CA SER A 28 -3.08 30.74 -7.56
C SER A 28 -2.69 31.18 -6.13
N GLU A 29 -3.60 31.07 -5.16
CA GLU A 29 -3.32 31.33 -3.74
C GLU A 29 -2.35 30.28 -3.16
N ALA A 30 -1.44 30.70 -2.26
CA ALA A 30 -0.44 29.83 -1.65
C ALA A 30 -1.02 28.53 -1.06
N HIS A 31 -2.15 28.60 -0.34
CA HIS A 31 -2.80 27.41 0.22
C HIS A 31 -3.39 26.48 -0.84
N GLY A 32 -3.90 27.04 -1.94
CA GLY A 32 -4.37 26.26 -3.10
C GLY A 32 -3.23 25.49 -3.75
N ILE A 33 -2.08 26.12 -3.94
CA ILE A 33 -0.88 25.47 -4.49
C ILE A 33 -0.38 24.36 -3.55
N VAL A 34 -0.29 24.64 -2.25
CA VAL A 34 0.14 23.65 -1.24
C VAL A 34 -0.81 22.45 -1.22
N LEU A 35 -2.13 22.67 -1.33
CA LEU A 35 -3.11 21.58 -1.40
C LEU A 35 -2.85 20.66 -2.59
N ILE A 36 -2.57 21.23 -3.77
CA ILE A 36 -2.25 20.47 -4.98
C ILE A 36 -0.94 19.71 -4.79
N GLN A 37 0.13 20.39 -4.37
CA GLN A 37 1.44 19.79 -4.15
C GLN A 37 1.40 18.66 -3.11
N GLU A 38 0.67 18.81 -2.01
CA GLU A 38 0.50 17.78 -0.99
C GLU A 38 -0.30 16.58 -1.50
N THR A 39 -1.33 16.83 -2.32
CA THR A 39 -2.11 15.79 -2.99
C THR A 39 -1.23 15.01 -3.97
N GLU A 40 -0.43 15.73 -4.74
CA GLU A 40 0.53 15.17 -5.69
C GLU A 40 1.64 14.38 -5.00
N ALA A 41 2.20 14.88 -3.91
CA ALA A 41 3.20 14.18 -3.12
C ALA A 41 2.61 12.92 -2.47
N ALA A 42 1.35 12.97 -2.02
CA ALA A 42 0.64 11.80 -1.53
C ALA A 42 0.44 10.76 -2.65
N LEU A 43 0.09 11.17 -3.86
CA LEU A 43 -0.03 10.26 -5.01
C LEU A 43 1.32 9.70 -5.45
N ASN A 44 2.39 10.50 -5.50
CA ASN A 44 3.73 10.04 -5.84
C ASN A 44 4.20 8.92 -4.91
N ARG A 45 4.01 9.13 -3.60
CA ARG A 45 4.24 8.08 -2.61
C ARG A 45 3.45 6.81 -2.97
N LEU A 46 2.16 6.92 -3.24
CA LEU A 46 1.35 5.76 -3.61
C LEU A 46 1.77 5.08 -4.92
N ILE A 47 2.29 5.83 -5.89
CA ILE A 47 2.83 5.29 -7.15
C ILE A 47 4.11 4.50 -6.88
N GLU A 48 5.03 5.09 -6.11
CA GLU A 48 6.27 4.43 -5.67
C GLU A 48 5.97 3.14 -4.90
N TYR A 49 4.88 3.10 -4.13
CA TYR A 49 4.42 1.93 -3.38
C TYR A 49 3.42 1.03 -4.14
N GLY A 50 3.17 1.29 -5.42
CA GLY A 50 2.07 0.69 -6.19
C GLY A 50 2.30 -0.78 -6.54
N LYS A 51 2.07 -1.70 -5.59
CA LYS A 51 1.92 -3.14 -5.85
C LYS A 51 0.47 -3.49 -6.22
N GLN A 52 0.26 -4.64 -6.87
CA GLN A 52 -1.03 -5.10 -7.37
C GLN A 52 -2.12 -5.08 -6.28
N VAL A 53 -3.08 -4.16 -6.38
CA VAL A 53 -4.21 -4.07 -5.44
C VAL A 53 -5.27 -5.10 -5.87
N LYS A 54 -5.19 -6.30 -5.29
CA LYS A 54 -6.16 -7.41 -5.49
C LYS A 54 -7.48 -7.19 -4.75
N SER A 55 -7.50 -6.37 -3.68
CA SER A 55 -8.66 -6.09 -2.83
C SER A 55 -8.91 -4.59 -2.62
N ALA A 56 -10.08 -4.17 -2.14
CA ALA A 56 -10.38 -2.76 -1.93
C ALA A 56 -9.51 -2.15 -0.81
N GLN A 57 -8.79 -1.07 -1.12
CA GLN A 57 -7.90 -0.37 -0.18
C GLN A 57 -8.30 1.09 -0.01
N THR A 58 -8.00 1.67 1.15
CA THR A 58 -8.27 3.09 1.42
C THR A 58 -7.04 3.72 2.06
N PHE A 59 -6.42 4.64 1.34
CA PHE A 59 -5.30 5.45 1.80
C PHE A 59 -5.83 6.75 2.39
N LYS A 60 -5.30 7.16 3.54
CA LYS A 60 -5.67 8.40 4.21
C LYS A 60 -4.42 9.10 4.72
N LYS A 61 -4.32 10.41 4.52
CA LYS A 61 -3.31 11.27 5.15
C LYS A 61 -4.04 12.42 5.81
N ASN A 62 -3.91 12.53 7.13
CA ASN A 62 -4.53 13.58 7.91
C ASN A 62 -3.44 14.55 8.39
N GLY A 63 -3.30 15.67 7.70
CA GLY A 63 -2.49 16.80 8.16
C GLY A 63 -3.29 17.74 9.07
N LYS A 64 -2.59 18.72 9.67
CA LYS A 64 -3.22 19.75 10.51
C LYS A 64 -4.18 20.62 9.69
N THR A 65 -3.73 21.08 8.51
CA THR A 65 -4.44 22.00 7.61
C THR A 65 -5.08 21.31 6.40
N PHE A 66 -4.80 20.02 6.19
CA PHE A 66 -5.15 19.28 4.98
C PHE A 66 -5.57 17.83 5.28
N GLN A 67 -6.54 17.30 4.53
CA GLN A 67 -6.91 15.89 4.56
C GLN A 67 -6.98 15.29 3.14
N PHE A 68 -6.34 14.14 2.99
CA PHE A 68 -6.33 13.32 1.78
C PHE A 68 -6.97 11.97 2.07
N ARG A 69 -7.74 11.47 1.11
CA ARG A 69 -8.30 10.13 1.11
C ARG A 69 -8.41 9.59 -0.31
N LEU A 70 -7.73 8.49 -0.60
CA LEU A 70 -7.87 7.74 -1.84
C LEU A 70 -8.47 6.36 -1.55
N LYS A 71 -9.66 6.09 -2.10
CA LYS A 71 -10.28 4.76 -2.03
C LYS A 71 -10.06 4.04 -3.36
N ILE A 72 -9.36 2.92 -3.35
CA ILE A 72 -9.11 2.07 -4.51
C ILE A 72 -10.00 0.83 -4.40
N ASN A 73 -10.84 0.61 -5.40
CA ASN A 73 -11.59 -0.63 -5.57
C ASN A 73 -11.12 -1.33 -6.86
N GLN A 74 -11.63 -2.53 -7.11
CA GLN A 74 -11.36 -3.25 -8.36
C GLN A 74 -11.75 -2.42 -9.60
N LYS A 75 -12.94 -1.80 -9.62
CA LYS A 75 -13.45 -1.05 -10.79
C LYS A 75 -13.01 0.42 -10.85
N ARG A 76 -12.80 1.07 -9.70
CA ARG A 76 -12.66 2.54 -9.61
C ARG A 76 -11.76 2.99 -8.48
N MET A 77 -11.15 4.16 -8.65
CA MET A 77 -10.44 4.92 -7.63
C MET A 77 -11.21 6.22 -7.34
N LYS A 78 -11.39 6.55 -6.06
CA LYS A 78 -12.01 7.80 -5.62
C LYS A 78 -11.07 8.59 -4.74
N LEU A 79 -10.57 9.69 -5.27
CA LEU A 79 -9.73 10.67 -4.57
C LEU A 79 -10.62 11.74 -3.95
N LEU A 80 -10.29 12.08 -2.70
CA LEU A 80 -10.87 13.18 -1.95
C LEU A 80 -9.72 13.94 -1.27
N SER A 81 -9.60 15.22 -1.55
CA SER A 81 -8.55 16.10 -1.02
C SER A 81 -9.19 17.41 -0.60
N TYR A 82 -9.01 17.85 0.65
CA TYR A 82 -9.64 19.07 1.16
C TYR A 82 -8.88 19.73 2.29
N GLU A 83 -9.06 21.05 2.40
CA GLU A 83 -8.54 21.84 3.51
C GLU A 83 -9.39 21.63 4.77
N THR A 84 -8.74 21.59 5.93
CA THR A 84 -9.43 21.46 7.22
C THR A 84 -9.90 22.82 7.73
N HIS A 85 -10.68 22.81 8.82
CA HIS A 85 -11.09 24.05 9.49
C HIS A 85 -9.93 24.86 10.04
N LYS A 86 -8.76 24.23 10.27
CA LYS A 86 -7.54 24.85 10.79
C LYS A 86 -6.68 25.50 9.69
N SER A 87 -7.06 25.35 8.42
CA SER A 87 -6.39 26.07 7.33
C SER A 87 -6.78 27.54 7.35
N GLU A 88 -5.79 28.42 7.18
CA GLU A 88 -5.96 29.88 7.09
C GLU A 88 -6.37 30.34 5.68
N ALA A 89 -6.62 29.40 4.75
CA ALA A 89 -7.05 29.70 3.39
C ALA A 89 -8.33 30.55 3.36
N ALA A 90 -8.33 31.61 2.55
CA ALA A 90 -9.48 32.49 2.41
C ALA A 90 -10.70 31.76 1.84
N LEU A 91 -10.46 30.78 0.97
CA LEU A 91 -11.47 29.91 0.39
C LEU A 91 -11.09 28.45 0.68
N LYS A 92 -11.95 27.75 1.43
CA LYS A 92 -11.79 26.32 1.71
C LYS A 92 -12.18 25.49 0.49
N LYS A 93 -11.24 24.69 0.00
CA LYS A 93 -11.38 23.92 -1.25
C LYS A 93 -11.51 22.43 -0.95
N ARG A 94 -12.36 21.75 -1.71
CA ARG A 94 -12.56 20.29 -1.65
C ARG A 94 -12.56 19.70 -3.05
N ILE A 95 -11.53 18.93 -3.36
CA ILE A 95 -11.32 18.23 -4.62
C ILE A 95 -11.88 16.82 -4.53
N VAL A 96 -12.62 16.41 -5.54
CA VAL A 96 -13.19 15.06 -5.69
C VAL A 96 -12.89 14.56 -7.10
N ILE A 97 -12.22 13.41 -7.21
CA ILE A 97 -11.95 12.75 -8.49
C ILE A 97 -12.40 11.29 -8.40
N GLU A 98 -13.29 10.87 -9.29
CA GLU A 98 -13.67 9.47 -9.51
C GLU A 98 -13.09 9.00 -10.84
N TYR A 99 -12.12 8.10 -10.75
CA TYR A 99 -11.39 7.51 -11.86
C TYR A 99 -11.78 6.03 -12.03
N ILE A 100 -12.07 5.61 -13.26
CA ILE A 100 -12.38 4.24 -13.65
C ILE A 100 -11.08 3.56 -14.08
N ARG A 101 -10.76 2.42 -13.48
CA ARG A 101 -9.52 1.70 -13.72
C ARG A 101 -9.41 1.19 -15.16
N LYS A 102 -8.20 1.19 -15.72
CA LYS A 102 -7.87 0.81 -17.10
C LYS A 102 -8.37 -0.59 -17.45
N ALA A 103 -8.27 -1.54 -16.51
CA ALA A 103 -8.80 -2.89 -16.67
C ALA A 103 -10.31 -2.94 -17.03
N TYR A 104 -11.09 -1.93 -16.63
CA TYR A 104 -12.54 -1.87 -16.86
C TYR A 104 -12.95 -0.83 -17.92
N ALA A 105 -12.02 0.02 -18.38
CA ALA A 105 -12.25 1.02 -19.43
C ALA A 105 -10.99 1.24 -20.32
N PRO A 106 -10.58 0.22 -21.10
CA PRO A 106 -9.30 0.26 -21.83
C PRO A 106 -9.28 1.29 -22.98
N LYS A 107 -10.40 1.48 -23.69
CA LYS A 107 -10.46 2.16 -25.00
C LYS A 107 -10.66 3.69 -24.98
N SER A 108 -10.80 4.36 -23.82
CA SER A 108 -11.15 5.80 -23.82
C SER A 108 -10.62 6.56 -22.59
N LYS A 109 -9.51 7.31 -22.75
CA LYS A 109 -8.96 8.20 -21.70
C LYS A 109 -10.00 9.19 -21.16
N GLN A 110 -10.77 9.84 -22.04
CA GLN A 110 -11.81 10.81 -21.63
C GLN A 110 -12.98 10.20 -20.84
N LYS A 111 -13.19 8.88 -20.90
CA LYS A 111 -14.26 8.21 -20.15
C LYS A 111 -13.77 7.63 -18.81
N ARG A 112 -12.48 7.76 -18.50
CA ARG A 112 -11.90 7.26 -17.24
C ARG A 112 -12.27 8.15 -16.07
N TYR A 113 -12.40 9.46 -16.26
CA TYR A 113 -12.82 10.38 -15.21
C TYR A 113 -14.34 10.52 -15.22
N LYS A 114 -15.02 9.80 -14.34
CA LYS A 114 -16.48 9.90 -14.17
C LYS A 114 -16.86 11.19 -13.45
N GLU A 115 -16.04 11.60 -12.48
CA GLU A 115 -16.19 12.85 -11.74
C GLU A 115 -14.79 13.45 -11.55
N ALA A 116 -14.67 14.76 -11.71
CA ALA A 116 -13.44 15.50 -11.48
C ALA A 116 -13.83 16.94 -11.17
N THR A 117 -14.15 17.20 -9.91
CA THR A 117 -14.72 18.47 -9.47
C THR A 117 -13.99 19.05 -8.26
N VAL A 118 -14.07 20.36 -8.11
CA VAL A 118 -13.73 21.09 -6.90
C VAL A 118 -14.98 21.77 -6.36
N GLN A 119 -15.14 21.72 -5.05
CA GLN A 119 -16.17 22.40 -4.29
C GLN A 119 -15.52 23.46 -3.42
N TYR A 120 -16.07 24.68 -3.45
CA TYR A 120 -15.64 25.77 -2.58
C TYR A 120 -16.82 26.69 -2.28
N ILE A 121 -16.76 27.42 -1.16
CA ILE A 121 -17.77 28.39 -0.78
C ILE A 121 -17.20 29.79 -1.02
N LYS A 122 -17.89 30.61 -1.81
CA LYS A 122 -17.54 32.02 -2.02
C LYS A 122 -18.81 32.85 -1.82
N ASN A 123 -18.73 33.88 -0.97
CA ASN A 123 -19.86 34.77 -0.66
C ASN A 123 -21.15 34.03 -0.22
N GLY A 124 -21.00 32.98 0.60
CA GLY A 124 -22.13 32.17 1.10
C GLY A 124 -22.74 31.19 0.10
N GLN A 125 -22.27 31.16 -1.15
CA GLN A 125 -22.72 30.21 -2.16
C GLN A 125 -21.69 29.08 -2.36
N THR A 126 -22.18 27.84 -2.44
CA THR A 126 -21.36 26.67 -2.76
C THR A 126 -21.25 26.54 -4.27
N TYR A 127 -20.02 26.57 -4.77
CA TYR A 127 -19.70 26.33 -6.17
C TYR A 127 -19.12 24.94 -6.34
N VAL A 128 -19.63 24.22 -7.34
CA VAL A 128 -19.02 22.98 -7.84
C VAL A 128 -18.52 23.27 -9.24
N ARG A 129 -17.24 22.99 -9.52
CA ARG A 129 -16.61 23.27 -10.82
C ARG A 129 -15.77 22.09 -11.28
N GLY A 130 -15.73 21.85 -12.58
CA GLY A 130 -14.91 20.82 -13.20
C GLY A 130 -13.43 21.21 -13.23
N ILE A 131 -12.54 20.28 -12.88
CA ILE A 131 -11.09 20.53 -12.81
C ILE A 131 -10.32 19.93 -13.99
N GLN A 132 -10.99 19.21 -14.89
CA GLN A 132 -10.35 18.47 -16.00
C GLN A 132 -9.58 19.37 -16.99
N LYS A 133 -9.95 20.66 -17.08
CA LYS A 133 -9.30 21.62 -17.98
C LYS A 133 -8.27 22.52 -17.26
N SER A 134 -8.18 22.45 -15.94
CA SER A 134 -7.32 23.35 -15.17
C SER A 134 -5.89 22.83 -15.15
N LYS A 135 -4.94 23.73 -15.42
CA LYS A 135 -3.50 23.39 -15.52
C LYS A 135 -2.95 22.84 -14.21
N TYR A 136 -3.46 23.33 -13.08
CA TYR A 136 -3.03 22.89 -11.74
C TYR A 136 -3.33 21.41 -11.46
N PHE A 137 -4.29 20.81 -12.17
CA PHE A 137 -4.74 19.45 -11.90
C PHE A 137 -4.16 18.42 -12.86
N ASN A 138 -3.46 18.84 -13.92
CA ASN A 138 -2.87 17.93 -14.89
C ASN A 138 -1.92 16.92 -14.21
N GLY A 139 -1.06 17.39 -13.30
CA GLY A 139 -0.15 16.52 -12.55
C GLY A 139 -0.88 15.49 -11.68
N ILE A 140 -1.95 15.88 -10.99
CA ILE A 140 -2.81 14.94 -10.23
C ILE A 140 -3.45 13.90 -11.16
N MET A 141 -3.94 14.32 -12.33
CA MET A 141 -4.60 13.42 -13.28
C MET A 141 -3.60 12.39 -13.84
N GLU A 142 -2.41 12.83 -14.24
CA GLU A 142 -1.32 11.98 -14.72
C GLU A 142 -0.88 11.00 -13.64
N LYS A 143 -0.70 11.47 -12.40
CA LYS A 143 -0.34 10.61 -11.25
C LYS A 143 -1.40 9.55 -10.96
N LEU A 144 -2.69 9.85 -11.13
CA LEU A 144 -3.73 8.83 -11.02
C LEU A 144 -3.66 7.79 -12.15
N GLU A 145 -3.29 8.19 -13.37
CA GLU A 145 -3.07 7.23 -14.47
C GLU A 145 -1.86 6.33 -14.21
N LEU A 146 -0.75 6.91 -13.73
CA LEU A 146 0.48 6.20 -13.38
C LEU A 146 0.25 5.24 -12.20
N LEU A 147 -0.51 5.68 -11.20
CA LEU A 147 -0.88 4.83 -10.07
C LEU A 147 -1.67 3.61 -10.57
N ASP A 148 -2.64 3.80 -11.46
CA ASP A 148 -3.41 2.67 -12.00
C ASP A 148 -2.53 1.68 -12.80
N ASP A 149 -1.51 2.18 -13.51
CA ASP A 149 -0.54 1.32 -14.20
C ASP A 149 0.29 0.51 -13.21
N ALA A 150 0.84 1.16 -12.18
CA ALA A 150 1.58 0.49 -11.11
C ALA A 150 0.73 -0.62 -10.45
N LEU A 151 -0.54 -0.31 -10.17
CA LEU A 151 -1.50 -1.23 -9.55
C LEU A 151 -1.92 -2.42 -10.42
N LEU A 152 -1.67 -2.41 -11.73
CA LEU A 152 -1.99 -3.54 -12.61
C LEU A 152 -0.87 -4.59 -12.67
N GLY A 153 0.27 -4.32 -12.04
CA GLY A 153 1.44 -5.19 -12.06
C GLY A 153 2.34 -4.78 -13.22
N GLY A 154 3.37 -4.00 -12.89
CA GLY A 154 4.23 -3.27 -13.81
C GLY A 154 4.54 -4.00 -15.12
N LEU A 155 3.95 -3.50 -16.20
CA LEU A 155 4.54 -3.54 -17.52
C LEU A 155 4.98 -2.12 -17.82
N ILE A 156 6.26 -1.86 -17.54
CA ILE A 156 7.26 -1.17 -18.38
C ILE A 156 8.45 -0.88 -17.46
N GLU A 157 9.36 -1.85 -17.36
CA GLU A 157 10.76 -1.50 -17.57
C GLU A 157 10.85 -0.97 -19.02
N ASN A 158 11.44 0.22 -19.19
CA ASN A 158 11.69 0.96 -20.43
C ASN A 158 10.62 1.96 -20.92
N LYS A 159 10.75 3.20 -20.45
CA LYS A 159 11.18 4.24 -21.39
C LYS A 159 12.08 5.29 -20.72
N SER A 160 13.31 5.27 -21.20
CA SER A 160 14.38 6.23 -21.03
C SER A 160 14.06 7.60 -21.65
N THR A 161 14.94 8.55 -21.30
CA THR A 161 15.14 9.92 -21.84
C THR A 161 14.05 10.93 -21.43
N GLU A 162 14.34 11.95 -20.63
CA GLU A 162 15.30 13.04 -20.89
C GLU A 162 15.99 13.57 -19.61
N THR A 163 17.32 13.61 -19.68
CA THR A 163 18.24 14.69 -19.24
C THR A 163 17.83 15.57 -18.04
N VAL A 164 18.52 15.41 -16.90
CA VAL A 164 19.41 16.45 -16.33
C VAL A 164 20.54 15.76 -15.54
N THR A 165 21.76 16.06 -15.97
CA THR A 165 23.07 15.78 -15.36
C THR A 165 23.23 16.33 -13.94
N SER A 166 23.83 15.54 -13.04
CA SER A 166 25.15 15.79 -12.40
C SER A 166 25.27 15.14 -10.99
N SER A 167 26.02 14.03 -10.97
CA SER A 167 27.05 13.64 -9.99
C SER A 167 27.08 14.27 -8.59
N THR A 168 26.91 13.46 -7.54
CA THR A 168 28.01 12.95 -6.68
C THR A 168 27.50 11.96 -5.63
N ALA A 169 28.36 11.01 -5.28
CA ALA A 169 28.09 9.84 -4.44
C ALA A 169 27.89 10.16 -2.96
N GLN A 170 26.99 9.42 -2.29
CA GLN A 170 27.17 8.86 -0.94
C GLN A 170 26.02 7.88 -0.60
N GLU A 171 26.40 6.60 -0.48
CA GLU A 171 25.85 5.47 0.29
C GLU A 171 24.33 5.14 0.35
N PRO A 172 24.00 3.83 0.40
CA PRO A 172 22.63 3.34 0.39
C PRO A 172 22.01 3.46 1.78
N LYS A 173 20.87 4.15 1.87
CA LYS A 173 19.92 3.94 2.98
C LYS A 173 18.71 3.22 2.42
N GLU A 174 18.86 1.91 2.43
CA GLU A 174 17.77 0.96 2.53
C GLU A 174 16.92 1.25 3.78
N ASP A 175 15.74 0.63 3.76
CA ASP A 175 14.75 0.50 4.82
C ASP A 175 13.77 1.64 5.07
N LYS A 176 12.51 1.29 4.74
CA LYS A 176 11.21 1.53 5.41
C LYS A 176 10.18 1.82 4.30
N GLU A 177 9.29 0.90 3.88
CA GLU A 177 8.28 0.23 4.70
C GLU A 177 7.66 -0.95 3.89
N PHE A 178 8.30 -2.12 3.98
CA PHE A 178 7.72 -3.43 3.64
C PHE A 178 6.75 -3.78 4.79
N ILE A 179 5.49 -3.34 4.71
CA ILE A 179 4.51 -3.48 5.80
C ILE A 179 3.45 -4.50 5.41
N HIS A 180 3.62 -5.72 5.93
CA HIS A 180 2.55 -6.67 6.29
C HIS A 180 1.72 -7.23 5.14
N SER A 181 2.38 -7.87 4.18
CA SER A 181 1.76 -8.82 3.24
C SER A 181 2.01 -10.25 3.70
N SER A 182 1.11 -11.19 3.44
CA SER A 182 1.33 -12.63 3.61
C SER A 182 2.58 -13.13 2.87
N GLU A 183 3.03 -12.39 1.84
CA GLU A 183 4.22 -12.69 1.04
C GLU A 183 5.54 -12.20 1.68
N GLU A 184 5.48 -11.39 2.75
CA GLU A 184 6.63 -10.80 3.43
C GLU A 184 7.66 -11.83 3.93
N PRO A 185 7.30 -12.89 4.69
CA PRO A 185 8.27 -13.86 5.18
C PRO A 185 8.94 -14.65 4.05
N PHE A 186 8.24 -14.92 2.95
CA PHE A 186 8.76 -15.71 1.83
C PHE A 186 9.92 -15.03 1.12
N HIS A 187 9.89 -13.70 1.01
CA HIS A 187 11.01 -12.95 0.47
C HIS A 187 12.28 -13.12 1.32
N PHE A 188 12.16 -13.03 2.66
CA PHE A 188 13.30 -13.20 3.55
C PHE A 188 13.80 -14.64 3.61
N ILE A 189 12.89 -15.62 3.54
CA ILE A 189 13.25 -17.04 3.40
C ILE A 189 14.07 -17.23 2.12
N GLN A 190 13.62 -16.70 0.98
CA GLN A 190 14.34 -16.83 -0.29
C GLN A 190 15.73 -16.15 -0.24
N GLN A 191 15.85 -14.98 0.40
CA GLN A 191 17.14 -14.33 0.60
C GLN A 191 18.10 -15.19 1.42
N LEU A 192 17.61 -15.82 2.50
CA LEU A 192 18.41 -16.74 3.31
C LEU A 192 18.78 -18.00 2.53
N GLU A 193 17.85 -18.60 1.79
CA GLU A 193 18.14 -19.77 0.93
C GLU A 193 19.23 -19.46 -0.10
N ASN A 194 19.22 -18.26 -0.67
CA ASN A 194 20.26 -17.83 -1.58
C ASN A 194 21.60 -17.69 -0.86
N LYS A 195 21.64 -17.03 0.32
CA LYS A 195 22.87 -16.93 1.14
C LYS A 195 23.44 -18.29 1.53
N ILE A 196 22.58 -19.25 1.89
CA ILE A 196 22.98 -20.62 2.20
C ILE A 196 23.68 -21.28 1.00
N LYS A 197 23.18 -21.04 -0.22
CA LYS A 197 23.72 -21.65 -1.44
C LYS A 197 24.97 -20.94 -1.99
N SER A 198 25.06 -19.61 -1.86
CA SER A 198 26.10 -18.81 -2.51
C SER A 198 27.23 -18.39 -1.57
N ASP A 199 26.90 -17.95 -0.35
CA ASP A 199 27.81 -17.16 0.48
C ASP A 199 28.29 -17.96 1.70
N TRP A 200 27.40 -18.76 2.29
CA TRP A 200 27.67 -19.49 3.52
C TRP A 200 28.22 -20.89 3.26
N LYS A 201 29.52 -21.05 3.51
CA LYS A 201 30.18 -22.37 3.53
C LYS A 201 30.01 -23.02 4.90
N LEU A 202 28.83 -23.62 5.12
CA LEU A 202 28.48 -24.28 6.37
C LEU A 202 28.77 -25.79 6.33
N ASP A 203 29.00 -26.38 7.50
CA ASP A 203 28.99 -27.83 7.66
C ASP A 203 27.57 -28.38 7.43
N ASN A 204 27.49 -29.60 6.87
CA ASN A 204 26.22 -30.27 6.54
C ASN A 204 25.22 -30.30 7.72
N LEU A 205 25.71 -30.39 8.96
CA LEU A 205 24.89 -30.40 10.16
C LEU A 205 24.14 -29.08 10.36
N LEU A 206 24.84 -27.95 10.25
CA LEU A 206 24.23 -26.62 10.40
C LEU A 206 23.38 -26.26 9.18
N GLU A 207 23.83 -26.63 7.98
CA GLU A 207 23.05 -26.41 6.75
C GLU A 207 21.69 -27.12 6.81
N ASN A 208 21.68 -28.40 7.19
CA ASN A 208 20.44 -29.17 7.32
C ASN A 208 19.51 -28.60 8.40
N ARG A 209 20.08 -28.20 9.55
CA ARG A 209 19.31 -27.57 10.63
C ARG A 209 18.66 -26.26 10.18
N LEU A 210 19.41 -25.44 9.45
CA LEU A 210 18.94 -24.16 8.94
C LEU A 210 17.86 -24.35 7.87
N LYS A 211 18.00 -25.34 6.99
CA LYS A 211 16.94 -25.71 6.02
C LYS A 211 15.64 -26.10 6.72
N GLN A 212 15.71 -26.92 7.76
CA GLN A 212 14.51 -27.32 8.52
C GLN A 212 13.87 -26.13 9.25
N LEU A 213 14.67 -25.22 9.82
CA LEU A 213 14.17 -23.96 10.41
C LEU A 213 13.43 -23.11 9.35
N LEU A 214 14.01 -22.99 8.15
CA LEU A 214 13.39 -22.26 7.05
C LEU A 214 12.11 -22.92 6.54
N GLU A 215 12.05 -24.25 6.50
CA GLU A 215 10.85 -25.01 6.15
C GLU A 215 9.71 -24.75 7.16
N GLU A 216 9.98 -24.80 8.46
CA GLU A 216 8.99 -24.46 9.48
C GLU A 216 8.57 -22.98 9.40
N THR A 217 9.50 -22.09 9.07
CA THR A 217 9.20 -20.68 8.84
C THR A 217 8.32 -20.50 7.61
N HIS A 218 8.55 -21.28 6.57
CA HIS A 218 7.76 -21.28 5.33
C HIS A 218 6.32 -21.76 5.59
N LEU A 219 6.15 -22.83 6.38
CA LEU A 219 4.83 -23.29 6.82
C LEU A 219 4.10 -22.20 7.62
N THR A 220 4.82 -21.53 8.52
CA THR A 220 4.28 -20.41 9.31
C THR A 220 3.95 -19.19 8.44
N GLY A 221 4.67 -19.00 7.33
CA GLY A 221 4.44 -17.94 6.34
C GLY A 221 3.02 -17.95 5.76
N TYR A 222 2.41 -19.12 5.55
CA TYR A 222 1.01 -19.22 5.10
C TYR A 222 0.01 -18.66 6.11
N MET A 223 0.39 -18.56 7.38
CA MET A 223 -0.43 -18.05 8.47
C MET A 223 0.02 -16.68 8.98
N PHE A 224 0.96 -16.05 8.29
CA PHE A 224 1.61 -14.82 8.73
C PHE A 224 0.62 -13.68 9.01
N ASP A 225 -0.44 -13.56 8.20
CA ASP A 225 -1.48 -12.54 8.40
C ASP A 225 -2.35 -12.77 9.65
N SER A 226 -2.32 -13.97 10.22
CA SER A 226 -3.06 -14.33 11.43
C SER A 226 -2.25 -14.11 12.71
N LEU A 227 -0.94 -13.85 12.58
CA LEU A 227 -0.07 -13.48 13.68
C LEU A 227 -0.27 -12.02 14.08
N ASP A 228 0.00 -11.73 15.35
CA ASP A 228 -0.01 -10.35 15.84
C ASP A 228 1.18 -9.53 15.29
N ILE A 229 1.24 -8.25 15.63
CA ILE A 229 2.28 -7.35 15.12
C ILE A 229 3.66 -7.72 15.69
N GLU A 230 3.72 -8.15 16.95
CA GLU A 230 4.96 -8.47 17.64
C GLU A 230 5.53 -9.81 17.17
N GLU A 231 4.67 -10.79 16.93
CA GLU A 231 4.99 -12.11 16.37
C GLU A 231 5.54 -11.96 14.95
N ARG A 232 4.86 -11.18 14.10
CA ARG A 232 5.35 -10.86 12.74
C ARG A 232 6.71 -10.16 12.78
N TYR A 233 6.87 -9.19 13.68
CA TYR A 233 8.14 -8.51 13.87
C TYR A 233 9.24 -9.48 14.33
N THR A 234 8.92 -10.41 15.23
CA THR A 234 9.87 -11.40 15.75
C THR A 234 10.37 -12.31 14.64
N ILE A 235 9.47 -12.86 13.81
CA ILE A 235 9.85 -13.69 12.66
C ILE A 235 10.70 -12.89 11.67
N LYS A 236 10.30 -11.65 11.40
CA LYS A 236 11.03 -10.75 10.49
C LYS A 236 12.45 -10.46 10.97
N ARG A 237 12.59 -10.00 12.23
CA ARG A 237 13.89 -9.71 12.84
C ARG A 237 14.79 -10.93 12.83
N MET A 238 14.21 -12.10 13.11
CA MET A 238 14.95 -13.34 13.12
C MET A 238 15.48 -13.71 11.73
N LEU A 239 14.67 -13.57 10.67
CA LEU A 239 15.10 -13.86 9.30
C LEU A 239 16.10 -12.82 8.74
N GLN A 240 15.91 -11.54 9.05
CA GLN A 240 16.73 -10.47 8.49
C GLN A 240 18.03 -10.21 9.27
N THR A 241 17.99 -10.40 10.58
CA THR A 241 19.07 -9.96 11.47
C THR A 241 19.60 -11.11 12.32
N ASP A 242 18.76 -11.79 13.09
CA ASP A 242 19.25 -12.72 14.12
C ASP A 242 19.96 -13.94 13.49
N ILE A 243 19.34 -14.58 12.48
CA ILE A 243 19.93 -15.72 11.76
C ILE A 243 21.19 -15.28 10.98
N PRO A 244 21.16 -14.26 10.11
CA PRO A 244 22.36 -13.81 9.42
C PRO A 244 23.49 -13.44 10.37
N SER A 245 23.20 -12.66 11.41
CA SER A 245 24.21 -12.25 12.39
C SER A 245 24.82 -13.45 13.12
N LEU A 246 24.01 -14.44 13.49
CA LEU A 246 24.49 -15.65 14.17
C LEU A 246 25.45 -16.45 13.26
N ILE A 247 25.05 -16.65 12.00
CA ILE A 247 25.84 -17.42 11.03
C ILE A 247 27.10 -16.66 10.59
N ASP A 248 27.00 -15.37 10.28
CA ASP A 248 28.14 -14.55 9.88
C ASP A 248 29.17 -14.46 11.02
N THR A 249 28.71 -14.32 12.27
CA THR A 249 29.59 -14.37 13.45
C THR A 249 30.29 -15.70 13.55
N TYR A 250 29.57 -16.82 13.41
CA TYR A 250 30.18 -18.15 13.43
C TYR A 250 31.24 -18.34 12.35
N LEU A 251 30.94 -17.91 11.12
CA LEU A 251 31.86 -18.04 9.99
C LEU A 251 33.13 -17.19 10.18
N SER A 252 33.04 -16.07 10.92
CA SER A 252 34.18 -15.22 11.26
C SER A 252 35.11 -15.79 12.34
N LEU A 253 34.68 -16.82 13.08
CA LEU A 253 35.50 -17.44 14.12
C LEU A 253 36.67 -18.27 13.53
N SER A 254 37.74 -18.42 14.30
CA SER A 254 38.79 -19.40 14.00
C SER A 254 38.26 -20.83 14.10
N GLU A 255 38.82 -21.76 13.34
CA GLU A 255 38.38 -23.17 13.28
C GLU A 255 38.31 -23.86 14.66
N GLU A 256 39.23 -23.56 15.58
CA GLU A 256 39.20 -24.11 16.94
C GLU A 256 37.98 -23.60 17.75
N ASN A 257 37.61 -22.34 17.55
CA ASN A 257 36.45 -21.72 18.20
C ASN A 257 35.15 -22.15 17.54
N LYS A 258 35.13 -22.37 16.22
CA LYS A 258 33.99 -22.96 15.51
C LYS A 258 33.61 -24.33 16.09
N LYS A 259 34.59 -25.20 16.35
CA LYS A 259 34.34 -26.51 16.96
C LYS A 259 33.75 -26.41 18.36
N LYS A 260 34.17 -25.43 19.16
CA LYS A 260 33.62 -25.22 20.52
C LYS A 260 32.21 -24.61 20.52
N GLN A 261 31.90 -23.81 19.50
CA GLN A 261 30.65 -23.04 19.44
C GLN A 261 29.55 -23.70 18.59
N ILE A 262 29.87 -24.78 17.86
CA ILE A 262 28.91 -25.44 16.95
C ILE A 262 27.65 -25.93 17.67
N GLU A 263 27.80 -26.49 18.87
CA GLU A 263 26.66 -26.98 19.69
C GLU A 263 25.76 -25.83 20.13
N GLN A 264 26.34 -24.69 20.52
CA GLN A 264 25.59 -23.52 20.97
C GLN A 264 24.77 -22.90 19.84
N ILE A 265 25.34 -22.85 18.63
CA ILE A 265 24.65 -22.37 17.44
C ILE A 265 23.53 -23.32 17.04
N TYR A 266 23.81 -24.62 17.08
CA TYR A 266 22.79 -25.62 16.82
C TYR A 266 21.60 -25.48 17.79
N GLU A 267 21.88 -25.34 19.09
CA GLU A 267 20.85 -25.12 20.11
C GLU A 267 20.06 -23.82 19.88
N ALA A 268 20.74 -22.73 19.49
CA ALA A 268 20.09 -21.47 19.17
C ALA A 268 19.12 -21.60 17.98
N LEU A 269 19.52 -22.28 16.91
CA LEU A 269 18.66 -22.55 15.75
C LEU A 269 17.45 -23.42 16.13
N VAL A 270 17.63 -24.41 17.01
CA VAL A 270 16.53 -25.24 17.53
C VAL A 270 15.54 -24.41 18.34
N LYS A 271 16.03 -23.51 19.21
CA LYS A 271 15.15 -22.61 19.99
C LYS A 271 14.35 -21.68 19.09
N MET A 272 14.95 -21.16 18.03
CA MET A 272 14.25 -20.36 17.02
C MET A 272 13.14 -21.15 16.35
N GLU A 273 13.39 -22.41 15.97
CA GLU A 273 12.38 -23.28 15.35
C GLU A 273 11.21 -23.56 16.29
N ILE A 274 11.49 -23.92 17.54
CA ILE A 274 10.44 -24.20 18.54
C ILE A 274 9.56 -22.97 18.73
N ASN A 275 10.17 -21.78 18.78
CA ASN A 275 9.43 -20.53 18.88
C ASN A 275 8.51 -20.34 17.68
N ILE A 276 9.01 -20.49 16.45
CA ILE A 276 8.20 -20.38 15.22
C ILE A 276 7.03 -21.37 15.22
N ARG A 277 7.29 -22.62 15.60
CA ARG A 277 6.25 -23.66 15.68
C ARG A 277 5.16 -23.25 16.68
N SER A 278 5.54 -22.75 17.85
CA SER A 278 4.58 -22.27 18.86
C SER A 278 3.74 -21.09 18.37
N LEU A 279 4.31 -20.18 17.58
CA LEU A 279 3.58 -19.08 16.96
C LEU A 279 2.55 -19.58 15.95
N ARG A 280 2.92 -20.57 15.13
CA ARG A 280 1.98 -21.21 14.19
C ARG A 280 0.82 -21.87 14.92
N GLU A 281 1.10 -22.69 15.93
CA GLU A 281 0.08 -23.38 16.72
C GLU A 281 -0.89 -22.40 17.39
N LYS A 282 -0.37 -21.31 17.95
CA LYS A 282 -1.18 -20.23 18.53
C LYS A 282 -2.08 -19.57 17.47
N ALA A 283 -1.57 -19.32 16.26
CA ALA A 283 -2.34 -18.75 15.16
C ALA A 283 -3.44 -19.70 14.65
N GLU A 284 -3.16 -21.01 14.59
CA GLU A 284 -4.14 -22.04 14.26
C GLU A 284 -5.27 -22.07 15.28
N TYR A 285 -4.93 -22.09 16.57
CA TYR A 285 -5.91 -22.08 17.65
C TYR A 285 -6.79 -20.83 17.61
N ALA A 286 -6.20 -19.65 17.39
CA ALA A 286 -6.95 -18.40 17.25
C ALA A 286 -7.94 -18.43 16.06
N LYS A 287 -7.54 -19.04 14.94
CA LYS A 287 -8.39 -19.17 13.75
C LYS A 287 -9.58 -20.11 14.00
N VAL A 288 -9.35 -21.24 14.69
CA VAL A 288 -10.41 -22.18 15.08
C VAL A 288 -11.41 -21.50 16.02
N ASN A 289 -10.95 -20.82 17.07
CA ASN A 289 -11.82 -20.10 18.00
C ASN A 289 -12.68 -19.04 17.30
N LYS A 290 -12.10 -18.29 16.36
CA LYS A 290 -12.85 -17.29 15.58
C LYS A 290 -13.92 -17.94 14.70
N MET A 291 -13.62 -19.10 14.11
CA MET A 291 -14.59 -19.86 13.33
C MET A 291 -15.77 -20.34 14.21
N GLU A 292 -15.49 -20.89 15.38
CA GLU A 292 -16.51 -21.31 16.33
C GLU A 292 -17.41 -20.16 16.77
N GLN A 293 -16.84 -19.00 17.11
CA GLN A 293 -17.60 -17.79 17.43
C GLN A 293 -18.51 -17.34 16.29
N LEU A 294 -18.04 -17.42 15.04
CA LEU A 294 -18.84 -17.07 13.86
C LEU A 294 -19.99 -18.06 13.64
N LEU A 295 -19.77 -19.35 13.88
CA LEU A 295 -20.81 -20.38 13.83
C LEU A 295 -21.85 -20.16 14.92
N GLU A 296 -21.43 -19.85 16.16
CA GLU A 296 -22.35 -19.55 17.27
C GLU A 296 -23.21 -18.30 16.96
N LEU A 297 -22.61 -17.24 16.43
CA LEU A 297 -23.32 -16.04 15.99
C LEU A 297 -24.31 -16.34 14.87
N ASN A 298 -23.94 -17.20 13.91
CA ASN A 298 -24.82 -17.61 12.83
C ASN A 298 -26.01 -18.39 13.39
N GLN A 299 -25.78 -19.37 14.26
CA GLN A 299 -26.84 -20.13 14.93
C GLN A 299 -27.79 -19.21 15.71
N ARG A 300 -27.28 -18.22 16.44
CA ARG A 300 -28.13 -17.23 17.15
C ARG A 300 -28.99 -16.41 16.18
N ARG A 301 -28.42 -15.94 15.06
CA ARG A 301 -29.14 -15.11 14.07
C ARG A 301 -30.25 -15.87 13.33
N TYR A 302 -30.03 -17.15 13.02
CA TYR A 302 -30.97 -17.91 12.20
C TYR A 302 -31.88 -18.86 13.00
N ARG A 303 -31.59 -19.17 14.28
CA ARG A 303 -32.55 -19.85 15.16
C ARG A 303 -33.74 -18.95 15.53
N VAL A 304 -33.51 -17.66 15.78
CA VAL A 304 -34.59 -16.70 16.12
C VAL A 304 -35.61 -16.55 14.98
N LYS A 305 -35.17 -16.68 13.72
CA LYS A 305 -36.08 -16.65 12.55
C LYS A 305 -36.93 -17.91 12.40
N LYS A 306 -36.51 -19.05 12.96
CA LYS A 306 -37.27 -20.31 12.82
C LYS A 306 -38.45 -20.36 13.79
N ASN A 307 -38.29 -19.82 15.00
CA ASN A 307 -39.37 -19.79 16.01
C ASN A 307 -40.47 -18.73 15.75
N ASN A 308 -40.26 -17.78 14.84
CA ASN A 308 -41.26 -16.75 14.50
C ASN A 308 -42.09 -17.11 13.25
N ASN A 309 -41.82 -18.24 12.61
CA ASN A 309 -42.46 -18.67 11.36
C ASN A 309 -43.19 -20.01 11.48
N ASP A 310 -43.39 -20.53 12.68
CA ASP A 310 -44.31 -21.65 12.90
C ASP A 310 -45.74 -21.08 13.05
N PRO A 311 -46.67 -21.33 12.11
CA PRO A 311 -48.08 -21.06 12.33
C PRO A 311 -48.66 -22.11 13.30
N GLU A 312 -49.37 -21.65 14.32
CA GLU A 312 -50.38 -22.47 15.02
C GLU A 312 -51.47 -22.94 14.06
#